data_AF-A0A399ZMJ9-F1
#
_entry.id   AF-A0A399ZMJ9-F1
#
_cell.length_a   1.000
_cell.length_b   1.000
_cell.length_c   1.000
_cell.angle_alpha   90.00
_cell.angle_beta   90.00
_cell.angle_gamma   90.00
#
_symmetry.space_group_name_H-M   'P 1'
#
loop_
_entity.id
_entity.type
_entity.pdbx_description
1 polymer ?
#
loop_
_entity_poly.entity_id
_entity_poly.type
_entity_poly.pdbx_seq_one_letter_code
_entity_poly.pdbx_strand_id
1 'polypeptide(L)'
;MNPKPAVEERVWSVLAHLFALAMGMGLILPVLGWAEQRRKSKYVAFQSLQALGYQTLGYTVWVIAGLLAAVVSIFFLLLNMDDALRSEAALTSWMIGHFSLTFALLGLYYILPVIAALACAFGKDFRYPFMGRRLAKYLDYDSEGGLNESHEDRWVAAAGHFSVIIAMWGLLVPAAAWILQGKRSAWLKFQSAQAIVLHVCALLLGFIALFLYMSGFVVFIALTGVGGTSISSGTGLIAVLLMFGLMLIALLILLFIPLFHIMGQWAGYRVLKGDDYRYPIIGKLIARWIPSGSHVQTT
;
A
#
# COMPACT_ATOMS: atom_id res chain seq x y z
N MET A 1 7.33 -24.84 25.24
CA MET A 1 8.13 -23.81 24.53
C MET A 1 8.41 -24.36 23.15
N ASN A 2 8.16 -23.59 22.09
CA ASN A 2 8.53 -24.02 20.75
C ASN A 2 10.05 -24.19 20.66
N PRO A 3 10.54 -25.21 19.93
CA PRO A 3 11.97 -25.36 19.70
C PRO A 3 12.52 -24.09 19.03
N LYS A 4 13.78 -23.77 19.30
CA LYS A 4 14.45 -22.61 18.69
C LYS A 4 14.45 -22.79 17.17
N PRO A 5 14.04 -21.78 16.38
CA PRO A 5 13.99 -21.90 14.93
C PRO A 5 15.38 -22.14 14.34
N ALA A 6 15.43 -22.92 13.27
CA ALA A 6 16.64 -23.20 12.52
C ALA A 6 17.25 -21.91 11.93
N VAL A 7 18.54 -21.95 11.58
CA VAL A 7 19.24 -20.78 11.03
C VAL A 7 18.57 -20.28 9.75
N GLU A 8 18.18 -21.18 8.85
CA GLU A 8 17.49 -20.83 7.60
C GLU A 8 16.14 -20.13 7.87
N GLU A 9 15.37 -20.63 8.84
CA GLU A 9 14.08 -20.04 9.22
C GLU A 9 14.24 -18.62 9.79
N ARG A 10 15.32 -18.41 10.57
CA ARG A 10 15.68 -17.09 11.10
C ARG A 10 16.05 -16.13 9.97
N VAL A 11 16.85 -16.57 8.99
CA VAL A 11 17.24 -15.75 7.83
C VAL A 11 16.03 -15.33 7.01
N TRP A 12 15.14 -16.26 6.67
CA TRP A 12 13.91 -15.92 5.96
C TRP A 12 13.06 -14.88 6.69
N SER A 13 12.90 -15.05 8.00
CA SER A 13 12.10 -14.13 8.82
C SER A 13 12.75 -12.74 8.90
N VAL A 14 14.08 -12.67 9.10
CA VAL A 14 14.85 -11.42 9.06
C VAL A 14 14.61 -10.68 7.73
N LEU A 15 14.76 -11.39 6.62
CA LEU A 15 14.61 -10.81 5.29
C LEU A 15 13.19 -10.32 5.04
N ALA A 16 12.16 -11.10 5.42
CA ALA A 16 10.76 -10.71 5.26
C ALA A 16 10.46 -9.38 5.97
N HIS A 17 11.00 -9.16 7.17
CA HIS A 17 10.85 -7.90 7.90
C HIS A 17 11.69 -6.77 7.31
N LEU A 18 12.98 -6.98 7.03
CA LEU A 18 13.86 -5.93 6.49
C LEU A 18 13.44 -5.44 5.11
N PHE A 19 12.76 -6.27 4.32
CA PHE A 19 12.25 -5.82 3.02
C PHE A 19 11.23 -4.67 3.13
N ALA A 20 10.63 -4.43 4.31
CA ALA A 20 9.82 -3.26 4.56
C ALA A 20 10.57 -1.92 4.32
N LEU A 21 11.90 -1.92 4.43
CA LEU A 21 12.75 -0.75 4.17
C LEU A 21 12.80 -0.38 2.68
N ALA A 22 12.43 -1.29 1.78
CA ALA A 22 12.48 -1.07 0.33
C ALA A 22 11.26 -0.31 -0.23
N MET A 23 10.47 0.38 0.61
CA MET A 23 9.34 1.24 0.22
C MET A 23 8.42 0.65 -0.86
N GLY A 24 7.51 -0.24 -0.45
CA GLY A 24 6.54 -0.85 -1.35
C GLY A 24 7.11 -2.02 -2.16
N MET A 25 8.31 -1.91 -2.76
CA MET A 25 9.00 -3.05 -3.40
C MET A 25 9.19 -4.22 -2.42
N GLY A 26 9.24 -3.89 -1.13
CA GLY A 26 9.28 -4.76 0.02
C GLY A 26 8.23 -5.88 0.07
N LEU A 27 7.10 -5.70 -0.60
CA LEU A 27 5.93 -6.55 -0.45
C LEU A 27 6.10 -7.95 -1.06
N ILE A 28 6.98 -8.10 -2.04
CA ILE A 28 7.15 -9.37 -2.75
C ILE A 28 7.77 -10.46 -1.87
N LEU A 29 8.73 -10.09 -1.01
CA LEU A 29 9.50 -11.06 -0.24
C LEU A 29 8.68 -11.76 0.86
N PRO A 30 7.83 -11.07 1.63
CA PRO A 30 6.88 -11.71 2.53
C PRO A 30 5.91 -12.67 1.81
N VAL A 31 5.42 -12.33 0.62
CA VAL A 31 4.50 -13.22 -0.13
C VAL A 31 5.23 -14.46 -0.62
N LEU A 32 6.45 -14.30 -1.14
CA LEU A 32 7.31 -15.40 -1.57
C LEU A 32 7.68 -16.31 -0.40
N GLY A 33 8.14 -15.73 0.72
CA GLY A 33 8.52 -16.44 1.93
C GLY A 33 7.34 -17.26 2.48
N TRP A 34 6.15 -16.66 2.54
CA TRP A 34 4.94 -17.39 2.90
C TRP A 34 4.62 -18.52 1.91
N ALA A 35 4.57 -18.23 0.61
CA ALA A 35 4.18 -19.20 -0.41
C ALA A 35 5.08 -20.44 -0.43
N GLU A 36 6.40 -20.24 -0.26
CA GLU A 36 7.40 -21.31 -0.27
C GLU A 36 7.47 -22.08 1.06
N GLN A 37 7.27 -21.39 2.19
CA GLN A 37 7.51 -21.95 3.52
C GLN A 37 6.24 -22.39 4.25
N ARG A 38 5.03 -22.08 3.76
CA ARG A 38 3.75 -22.40 4.44
C ARG A 38 3.55 -23.87 4.81
N ARG A 39 4.20 -24.80 4.10
CA ARG A 39 4.16 -26.26 4.39
C ARG A 39 5.43 -26.80 5.05
N LYS A 40 6.47 -25.98 5.14
CA LYS A 40 7.80 -26.38 5.63
C LYS A 40 8.07 -25.86 7.05
N SER A 41 7.66 -24.62 7.31
CA SER A 41 7.91 -23.93 8.57
C SER A 41 6.72 -23.06 8.96
N LYS A 42 6.05 -23.46 10.04
CA LYS A 42 5.00 -22.66 10.69
C LYS A 42 5.52 -21.28 11.12
N TYR A 43 6.75 -21.24 11.63
CA TYR A 43 7.41 -20.03 12.09
C TYR A 43 7.65 -19.04 10.93
N VAL A 44 8.28 -19.48 9.84
CA VAL A 44 8.60 -18.58 8.71
C VAL A 44 7.33 -18.09 8.03
N ALA A 45 6.34 -18.97 7.85
CA ALA A 45 5.05 -18.58 7.27
C ALA A 45 4.36 -17.50 8.12
N PHE A 46 4.35 -17.66 9.44
CA PHE A 46 3.78 -16.67 10.36
C PHE A 46 4.53 -15.33 10.29
N GLN A 47 5.86 -15.32 10.39
CA GLN A 47 6.67 -14.10 10.34
C GLN A 47 6.54 -13.39 8.97
N SER A 48 6.44 -14.16 7.89
CA SER A 48 6.17 -13.63 6.55
C SER A 48 4.79 -12.97 6.45
N LEU A 49 3.73 -13.62 6.95
CA LEU A 49 2.39 -13.03 6.97
C LEU A 49 2.30 -11.80 7.88
N GLN A 50 3.05 -11.78 9.00
CA GLN A 50 3.19 -10.60 9.85
C GLN A 50 3.88 -9.45 9.13
N ALA A 51 5.00 -9.70 8.45
CA ALA A 51 5.69 -8.69 7.67
C ALA A 51 4.79 -8.13 6.55
N LEU A 52 4.08 -9.01 5.83
CA LEU A 52 3.12 -8.61 4.78
C LEU A 52 2.01 -7.71 5.34
N GLY A 53 1.42 -8.11 6.47
CA GLY A 53 0.40 -7.33 7.15
C GLY A 53 0.89 -5.96 7.59
N TYR A 54 2.11 -5.89 8.14
CA TYR A 54 2.72 -4.65 8.55
C TYR A 54 2.96 -3.72 7.36
N GLN A 55 3.53 -4.23 6.28
CA GLN A 55 3.83 -3.43 5.09
C GLN A 55 2.58 -2.95 4.36
N THR A 56 1.47 -3.67 4.44
CA THR A 56 0.19 -3.26 3.82
C THR A 56 -0.64 -2.38 4.75
N LEU A 57 -1.07 -2.88 5.91
CA LEU A 57 -1.90 -2.13 6.85
C LEU A 57 -1.12 -1.02 7.57
N GLY A 58 0.13 -1.28 7.95
CA GLY A 58 0.98 -0.28 8.59
C GLY A 58 1.27 0.89 7.66
N TYR A 59 1.42 0.65 6.36
CA TYR A 59 1.54 1.72 5.37
C TYR A 59 0.26 2.55 5.28
N THR A 60 -0.93 1.93 5.29
CA THR A 60 -2.20 2.68 5.37
C THR A 60 -2.25 3.58 6.61
N VAL A 61 -1.85 3.08 7.77
CA VAL A 61 -1.80 3.87 9.02
C VAL A 61 -0.79 5.02 8.89
N TRP A 62 0.39 4.77 8.32
CA TRP A 62 1.41 5.80 8.10
C TRP A 62 0.91 6.89 7.14
N VAL A 63 0.24 6.53 6.05
CA VAL A 63 -0.36 7.49 5.11
C VAL A 63 -1.41 8.36 5.82
N ILE A 64 -2.31 7.76 6.62
CA ILE A 64 -3.31 8.51 7.38
C ILE A 64 -2.65 9.48 8.37
N ALA A 65 -1.62 9.03 9.09
CA ALA A 65 -0.88 9.88 10.02
C ALA A 65 -0.16 11.03 9.29
N GLY A 66 0.45 10.76 8.13
CA GLY A 66 1.08 11.77 7.29
C GLY A 66 0.08 12.78 6.73
N LEU A 67 -1.09 12.33 6.29
CA LEU A 67 -2.18 13.22 5.84
C LEU A 67 -2.66 14.12 6.98
N LEU A 68 -2.85 13.57 8.19
CA LEU A 68 -3.21 14.37 9.36
C LEU A 68 -2.14 15.41 9.69
N ALA A 69 -0.86 15.02 9.68
CA ALA A 69 0.26 15.92 9.90
C ALA A 69 0.31 17.04 8.84
N ALA A 70 0.08 16.71 7.57
CA ALA A 70 0.02 17.69 6.49
C ALA A 70 -1.14 18.68 6.69
N VAL A 71 -2.34 18.20 7.03
CA VAL A 71 -3.50 19.06 7.33
C VAL A 71 -3.18 20.01 8.48
N VAL A 72 -2.68 19.50 9.61
CA VAL A 72 -2.29 20.33 10.77
C VAL A 72 -1.23 21.36 10.38
N SER A 73 -0.23 20.96 9.59
CA SER A 73 0.84 21.85 9.12
C SER A 73 0.33 22.95 8.21
N ILE A 74 -0.64 22.66 7.33
CA ILE A 74 -1.29 23.64 6.46
C ILE A 74 -2.12 24.61 7.29
N PHE A 75 -2.93 24.14 8.24
CA PHE A 75 -3.69 25.03 9.13
C PHE A 75 -2.75 25.93 9.94
N PHE A 76 -1.65 25.39 10.47
CA PHE A 76 -0.65 26.19 11.16
C PHE A 76 -0.05 27.27 10.24
N LEU A 77 0.29 26.94 8.99
CA LEU A 77 0.80 27.93 8.02
C LEU A 77 -0.25 29.00 7.72
N LEU A 78 -1.52 28.63 7.50
CA LEU A 78 -2.60 29.56 7.21
C LEU A 78 -2.85 30.54 8.37
N LEU A 79 -2.79 30.05 9.61
CA LEU A 79 -2.94 30.89 10.81
C LEU A 79 -1.77 31.86 11.02
N ASN A 80 -0.60 31.56 10.46
CA ASN A 80 0.62 32.38 10.56
C ASN A 80 1.04 32.95 9.19
N MET A 81 0.10 33.12 8.26
CA MET A 81 0.40 33.47 6.87
C MET A 81 1.08 34.85 6.75
N ASP A 82 0.66 35.83 7.55
CA ASP A 82 1.24 37.17 7.54
C ASP A 82 2.73 37.15 7.95
N ASP A 83 3.08 36.38 8.98
CA ASP A 83 4.46 36.21 9.42
C ASP A 83 5.29 35.44 8.39
N ALA A 84 4.73 34.38 7.82
CA ALA A 84 5.39 33.59 6.78
C ALA A 84 5.68 34.40 5.50
N LEU A 85 4.79 35.34 5.13
CA LEU A 85 4.97 36.23 3.97
C LEU A 85 5.97 37.35 4.23
N ARG A 86 6.19 37.74 5.50
CA ARG A 86 7.08 38.84 5.89
C ARG A 86 8.47 38.38 6.34
N SER A 87 8.62 37.11 6.71
CA SER A 87 9.86 36.56 7.27
C SER A 87 10.25 35.27 6.58
N GLU A 88 11.30 35.33 5.75
CA GLU A 88 11.93 34.15 5.15
C GLU A 88 12.36 33.13 6.21
N ALA A 89 12.83 33.62 7.37
CA ALA A 89 13.21 32.76 8.50
C ALA A 89 12.02 32.00 9.09
N ALA A 90 10.84 32.63 9.19
CA ALA A 90 9.62 31.97 9.67
C ALA A 90 9.15 30.89 8.69
N LEU A 91 9.11 31.21 7.39
CA LEU A 91 8.76 30.23 6.34
C LEU A 91 9.75 29.06 6.33
N THR A 92 11.05 29.35 6.39
CA THR A 92 12.11 28.33 6.43
C THR A 92 11.99 27.44 7.67
N SER A 93 11.72 28.03 8.83
CA SER A 93 11.53 27.28 10.09
C SER A 93 10.31 26.35 10.01
N TRP A 94 9.20 26.82 9.43
CA TRP A 94 8.02 25.99 9.18
C TRP A 94 8.35 24.81 8.25
N MET A 95 9.05 25.07 7.14
CA MET A 95 9.48 24.02 6.21
C MET A 95 10.33 22.97 6.92
N ILE A 96 11.36 23.39 7.68
CA ILE A 96 12.22 22.49 8.45
C ILE A 96 11.41 21.66 9.44
N GLY A 97 10.47 22.29 10.16
CA GLY A 97 9.59 21.62 11.11
C GLY A 97 8.71 20.56 10.44
N HIS A 98 8.07 20.91 9.32
CA HIS A 98 7.23 20.00 8.53
C HIS A 98 8.00 18.80 7.98
N PHE A 99 9.17 19.04 7.38
CA PHE A 99 10.01 17.96 6.87
C PHE A 99 10.53 17.07 8.00
N SER A 100 10.97 17.66 9.12
CA SER A 100 11.43 16.91 10.29
C SER A 100 10.33 16.01 10.86
N LEU A 101 9.09 16.50 10.97
CA LEU A 101 7.94 15.71 11.37
C LEU A 101 7.68 14.55 10.40
N THR A 102 7.74 14.80 9.09
CA THR A 102 7.54 13.79 8.06
C THR A 102 8.60 12.69 8.12
N PHE A 103 9.88 13.05 8.26
CA PHE A 103 10.97 12.09 8.44
C PHE A 103 10.87 11.34 9.77
N ALA A 104 10.41 11.98 10.84
CA ALA A 104 10.18 11.32 12.13
C ALA A 104 9.07 10.26 12.03
N LEU A 105 7.95 10.57 11.37
CA LEU A 105 6.88 9.60 11.10
C LEU A 105 7.36 8.43 10.24
N LEU A 106 8.20 8.71 9.25
CA LEU A 106 8.83 7.67 8.42
C LEU A 106 9.80 6.80 9.24
N GLY A 107 10.63 7.40 10.08
CA GLY A 107 11.52 6.69 11.00
C GLY A 107 10.74 5.77 11.94
N LEU A 108 9.63 6.26 12.51
CA LEU A 108 8.76 5.48 13.38
C LEU A 108 8.17 4.25 12.67
N TYR A 109 7.80 4.38 11.39
CA TYR A 109 7.37 3.26 10.56
C TYR A 109 8.48 2.22 10.33
N TYR A 110 9.75 2.62 10.27
CA TYR A 110 10.84 1.65 10.04
C TYR A 110 11.44 1.00 11.29
N ILE A 111 11.27 1.61 12.46
CA ILE A 111 11.78 1.06 13.72
C ILE A 111 11.22 -0.34 13.97
N LEU A 112 9.92 -0.56 13.76
CA LEU A 112 9.29 -1.84 14.09
C LEU A 112 9.79 -3.00 13.22
N PRO A 113 9.90 -2.89 11.88
CA PRO A 113 10.52 -3.92 11.05
C PRO A 113 11.99 -4.24 11.41
N VAL A 114 12.78 -3.22 11.78
CA VAL A 114 14.17 -3.44 12.22
C VAL A 114 14.22 -4.22 13.53
N ILE A 115 13.39 -3.85 14.51
CA ILE A 115 13.27 -4.59 15.77
C ILE A 115 12.80 -6.03 15.51
N ALA A 116 11.83 -6.21 14.62
CA ALA A 116 11.31 -7.53 14.24
C ALA A 116 12.41 -8.41 13.63
N ALA A 117 13.18 -7.84 12.71
CA ALA A 117 14.31 -8.51 12.08
C ALA A 117 15.37 -8.89 13.13
N LEU A 118 15.78 -7.98 14.01
CA LEU A 118 16.74 -8.29 15.07
C LEU A 118 16.22 -9.39 16.02
N ALA A 119 14.95 -9.34 16.41
CA ALA A 119 14.34 -10.36 17.25
C ALA A 119 14.36 -11.74 16.57
N CYS A 120 13.97 -11.82 15.29
CA CYS A 120 14.08 -13.04 14.49
C CYS A 120 15.54 -13.50 14.34
N ALA A 121 16.47 -12.57 14.16
CA ALA A 121 17.89 -12.87 14.11
C ALA A 121 18.37 -13.50 15.41
N PHE A 122 17.82 -13.16 16.58
CA PHE A 122 18.15 -13.85 17.84
C PHE A 122 17.34 -15.14 18.10
N GLY A 123 16.48 -15.53 17.16
CA GLY A 123 15.59 -16.70 17.29
C GLY A 123 14.42 -16.47 18.24
N LYS A 124 14.02 -15.22 18.46
CA LYS A 124 12.81 -14.87 19.24
C LYS A 124 11.59 -14.88 18.33
N ASP A 125 10.48 -15.40 18.84
CA ASP A 125 9.17 -15.29 18.19
C ASP A 125 8.64 -13.86 18.31
N PHE A 126 9.01 -13.01 17.35
CA PHE A 126 8.58 -11.62 17.34
C PHE A 126 7.08 -11.51 17.04
N ARG A 127 6.41 -10.53 17.65
CA ARG A 127 5.03 -10.17 17.32
C ARG A 127 4.89 -8.67 17.28
N TYR A 128 4.48 -8.12 16.12
CA TYR A 128 4.23 -6.68 16.00
C TYR A 128 3.23 -6.19 17.06
N PRO A 129 3.44 -4.99 17.64
CA PRO A 129 2.46 -4.36 18.50
C PRO A 129 1.08 -4.30 17.83
N PHE A 130 0.02 -4.58 18.60
CA PHE A 130 -1.41 -4.61 18.18
C PHE A 130 -1.82 -5.70 17.18
N MET A 131 -1.06 -5.91 16.10
CA MET A 131 -1.40 -6.88 15.05
C MET A 131 -0.93 -8.29 15.39
N GLY A 132 0.26 -8.46 15.97
CA GLY A 132 0.92 -9.76 15.99
C GLY A 132 0.21 -10.82 16.81
N ARG A 133 -0.30 -10.48 18.00
CA ARG A 133 -1.10 -11.41 18.82
C ARG A 133 -2.46 -11.73 18.17
N ARG A 134 -3.09 -10.75 17.53
CA ARG A 134 -4.37 -10.94 16.83
C ARG A 134 -4.18 -11.84 15.62
N LEU A 135 -3.10 -11.66 14.86
CA LEU A 135 -2.77 -12.50 13.72
C LEU A 135 -2.41 -13.93 14.17
N ALA A 136 -1.64 -14.09 15.24
CA ALA A 136 -1.32 -15.41 15.80
C ALA A 136 -2.60 -16.18 16.16
N LYS A 137 -3.54 -15.52 16.85
CA LYS A 137 -4.85 -16.11 17.17
C LYS A 137 -5.66 -16.41 15.91
N TYR A 138 -5.68 -15.49 14.95
CA TYR A 138 -6.42 -15.66 13.70
C TYR A 138 -5.88 -16.86 12.89
N LEU A 139 -4.56 -17.04 12.79
CA LEU A 139 -3.97 -18.13 12.02
C LEU A 139 -3.83 -19.45 12.77
N ASP A 140 -4.30 -19.51 14.02
CA ASP A 140 -4.07 -20.64 14.93
C ASP A 140 -2.58 -20.99 15.11
N TYR A 141 -1.75 -19.95 15.26
CA TYR A 141 -0.29 -20.10 15.31
C TYR A 141 0.21 -20.81 16.57
N ASP A 142 -0.49 -20.68 17.69
CA ASP A 142 -0.07 -21.24 18.97
C ASP A 142 -0.57 -22.69 19.18
N SER A 143 -1.34 -23.26 18.25
CA SER A 143 -1.76 -24.67 18.29
C SER A 143 -0.66 -25.65 17.84
N GLU A 144 -0.83 -26.93 18.14
CA GLU A 144 0.14 -27.98 17.74
C GLU A 144 0.12 -28.28 16.22
N GLY A 145 -0.91 -27.84 15.51
CA GLY A 145 -1.06 -28.04 14.06
C GLY A 145 -0.29 -27.04 13.20
N GLY A 146 -0.44 -27.15 11.88
CA GLY A 146 -0.02 -26.10 10.94
C GLY A 146 -0.85 -24.82 11.10
N LEU A 147 -0.51 -23.77 10.34
CA LEU A 147 -1.39 -22.59 10.25
C LEU A 147 -2.72 -22.98 9.59
N ASN A 148 -3.80 -22.31 9.98
CA ASN A 148 -5.08 -22.49 9.31
C ASN A 148 -5.00 -21.98 7.86
N GLU A 149 -4.94 -22.90 6.89
CA GLU A 149 -4.71 -22.57 5.48
C GLU A 149 -5.75 -21.62 4.88
N SER A 150 -7.00 -21.69 5.34
CA SER A 150 -8.08 -20.80 4.87
C SER A 150 -7.87 -19.38 5.37
N HIS A 151 -7.40 -19.23 6.61
CA HIS A 151 -7.11 -17.93 7.19
C HIS A 151 -5.84 -17.32 6.59
N GLU A 152 -4.83 -18.14 6.25
CA GLU A 152 -3.66 -17.69 5.48
C GLU A 152 -4.08 -17.09 4.13
N ASP A 153 -4.87 -17.83 3.35
CA ASP A 153 -5.33 -17.36 2.03
C ASP A 153 -6.15 -16.07 2.16
N ARG A 154 -7.03 -15.97 3.16
CA ARG A 154 -7.80 -14.76 3.44
C ARG A 154 -6.90 -13.58 3.82
N TRP A 155 -5.87 -13.81 4.62
CA TRP A 155 -4.92 -12.77 5.01
C TRP A 155 -4.17 -12.23 3.79
N VAL A 156 -3.66 -13.11 2.92
CA VAL A 156 -2.94 -12.72 1.70
C VAL A 156 -3.86 -12.03 0.69
N ALA A 157 -5.07 -12.54 0.50
CA ALA A 157 -6.07 -11.89 -0.34
C ALA A 157 -6.41 -10.49 0.17
N ALA A 158 -6.62 -10.34 1.49
CA ALA A 158 -6.89 -9.04 2.09
C ALA A 158 -5.70 -8.08 1.95
N ALA A 159 -4.47 -8.54 2.21
CA ALA A 159 -3.26 -7.77 1.98
C ALA A 159 -3.15 -7.29 0.53
N GLY A 160 -3.54 -8.14 -0.43
CA GLY A 160 -3.59 -7.77 -1.85
C GLY A 160 -4.63 -6.70 -2.19
N HIS A 161 -5.72 -6.56 -1.43
CA HIS A 161 -6.65 -5.43 -1.59
C HIS A 161 -6.17 -4.19 -0.84
N PHE A 162 -5.61 -4.35 0.36
CA PHE A 162 -5.05 -3.23 1.15
C PHE A 162 -3.89 -2.54 0.44
N SER A 163 -3.10 -3.28 -0.34
CA SER A 163 -1.92 -2.76 -1.02
C SER A 163 -2.23 -1.77 -2.15
N VAL A 164 -3.51 -1.55 -2.52
CA VAL A 164 -3.89 -0.59 -3.58
C VAL A 164 -3.40 0.83 -3.32
N ILE A 165 -3.20 1.19 -2.05
CA ILE A 165 -2.68 2.50 -1.65
C ILE A 165 -1.18 2.66 -1.97
N ILE A 166 -0.47 1.57 -2.26
CA ILE A 166 0.98 1.50 -2.47
C ILE A 166 1.28 1.54 -3.98
N ALA A 167 0.65 2.46 -4.71
CA ALA A 167 0.89 2.72 -6.14
C ALA A 167 1.20 1.46 -6.98
N MET A 168 2.28 1.48 -7.77
CA MET A 168 2.65 0.34 -8.64
C MET A 168 3.13 -0.88 -7.86
N TRP A 169 3.74 -0.67 -6.68
CA TRP A 169 4.34 -1.74 -5.90
C TRP A 169 3.30 -2.59 -5.17
N GLY A 170 2.14 -2.01 -4.87
CA GLY A 170 1.02 -2.71 -4.27
C GLY A 170 0.50 -3.87 -5.12
N LEU A 171 0.64 -3.76 -6.44
CA LEU A 171 0.24 -4.80 -7.40
C LEU A 171 1.04 -6.10 -7.23
N LEU A 172 2.25 -6.03 -6.65
CA LEU A 172 3.12 -7.20 -6.46
C LEU A 172 2.47 -8.24 -5.54
N VAL A 173 1.72 -7.83 -4.52
CA VAL A 173 1.07 -8.77 -3.58
C VAL A 173 0.04 -9.66 -4.28
N PRO A 174 -1.02 -9.12 -4.89
CA PRO A 174 -2.02 -9.97 -5.54
C PRO A 174 -1.45 -10.66 -6.79
N ALA A 175 -0.51 -10.06 -7.52
CA ALA A 175 0.15 -10.72 -8.64
C ALA A 175 0.96 -11.95 -8.20
N ALA A 176 1.80 -11.83 -7.17
CA ALA A 176 2.57 -12.94 -6.63
C ALA A 176 1.66 -14.03 -6.05
N ALA A 177 0.62 -13.66 -5.29
CA ALA A 177 -0.35 -14.62 -4.76
C ALA A 177 -1.08 -15.39 -5.88
N TRP A 178 -1.47 -14.68 -6.95
CA TRP A 178 -2.10 -15.28 -8.12
C TRP A 178 -1.20 -16.28 -8.83
N ILE A 179 0.07 -15.91 -9.08
CA ILE A 179 1.04 -16.74 -9.80
C ILE A 179 1.43 -17.97 -8.98
N LEU A 180 1.78 -17.76 -7.71
CA LEU A 180 2.38 -18.81 -6.86
C LEU A 180 1.32 -19.76 -6.28
N GLN A 181 0.14 -19.24 -5.93
CA GLN A 181 -0.87 -19.98 -5.18
C GLN A 181 -2.22 -20.09 -5.92
N GLY A 182 -2.37 -19.46 -7.09
CA GLY A 182 -3.64 -19.47 -7.83
C GLY A 182 -4.04 -20.84 -8.39
N LYS A 183 -3.10 -21.77 -8.57
CA LYS A 183 -3.40 -23.17 -8.92
C LYS A 183 -3.94 -23.97 -7.73
N ARG A 184 -3.55 -23.60 -6.51
CA ARG A 184 -3.91 -24.28 -5.27
C ARG A 184 -5.29 -23.86 -4.77
N SER A 185 -5.59 -22.57 -4.83
CA SER A 185 -6.80 -21.98 -4.27
C SER A 185 -7.51 -21.13 -5.33
N ALA A 186 -8.60 -21.67 -5.89
CA ALA A 186 -9.42 -20.95 -6.88
C ALA A 186 -10.02 -19.66 -6.29
N TRP A 187 -10.35 -19.67 -4.99
CA TRP A 187 -10.83 -18.49 -4.27
C TRP A 187 -9.73 -17.42 -4.19
N LEU A 188 -8.51 -17.78 -3.78
CA LEU A 188 -7.39 -16.83 -3.72
C LEU A 188 -7.04 -16.30 -5.12
N LYS A 189 -7.11 -17.18 -6.14
CA LYS A 189 -6.95 -16.80 -7.54
C LYS A 189 -7.95 -15.71 -7.96
N PHE A 190 -9.23 -15.90 -7.61
CA PHE A 190 -10.31 -14.96 -7.91
C PHE A 190 -10.12 -13.62 -7.16
N GLN A 191 -9.82 -13.66 -5.86
CA GLN A 191 -9.58 -12.43 -5.08
C GLN A 191 -8.37 -11.65 -5.58
N SER A 192 -7.29 -12.36 -5.91
CA SER A 192 -6.08 -11.75 -6.46
C SER A 192 -6.35 -11.08 -7.80
N ALA A 193 -7.12 -11.73 -8.69
CA ALA A 193 -7.52 -11.12 -9.97
C ALA A 193 -8.35 -9.85 -9.76
N GLN A 194 -9.28 -9.84 -8.80
CA GLN A 194 -10.06 -8.65 -8.45
C GLN A 194 -9.16 -7.49 -7.98
N ALA A 195 -8.22 -7.78 -7.09
CA ALA A 195 -7.26 -6.80 -6.60
C ALA A 195 -6.35 -6.27 -7.72
N ILE A 196 -5.85 -7.13 -8.61
CA ILE A 196 -5.04 -6.75 -9.79
C ILE A 196 -5.80 -5.77 -10.67
N VAL A 197 -7.05 -6.08 -11.04
CA VAL A 197 -7.85 -5.19 -11.90
C VAL A 197 -8.09 -3.84 -11.22
N LEU A 198 -8.40 -3.82 -9.92
CA LEU A 198 -8.55 -2.57 -9.17
C LEU A 198 -7.27 -1.71 -9.21
N HIS A 199 -6.10 -2.32 -8.97
CA HIS A 199 -4.81 -1.64 -9.03
C HIS A 199 -4.53 -1.08 -10.42
N VAL A 200 -4.72 -1.89 -11.46
CA VAL A 200 -4.50 -1.46 -12.85
C VAL A 200 -5.41 -0.27 -13.19
N CYS A 201 -6.68 -0.30 -12.79
CA CYS A 201 -7.58 0.84 -12.99
C CYS A 201 -7.07 2.10 -12.26
N ALA A 202 -6.67 2.00 -10.99
CA ALA A 202 -6.15 3.14 -10.22
C ALA A 202 -4.86 3.70 -10.84
N LEU A 203 -3.94 2.82 -11.27
CA LEU A 203 -2.69 3.20 -11.93
C LEU A 203 -2.93 3.88 -13.28
N LEU A 204 -3.85 3.36 -14.10
CA LEU A 204 -4.21 3.97 -15.37
C LEU A 204 -4.77 5.37 -15.18
N LEU A 205 -5.67 5.57 -14.21
CA LEU A 205 -6.16 6.91 -13.87
C LEU A 205 -5.03 7.85 -13.43
N GLY A 206 -4.11 7.35 -12.61
CA GLY A 206 -2.92 8.10 -12.20
C GLY A 206 -2.03 8.51 -13.37
N PHE A 207 -1.73 7.60 -14.29
CA PHE A 207 -0.93 7.88 -15.48
C PHE A 207 -1.63 8.86 -16.44
N ILE A 208 -2.94 8.72 -16.63
CA ILE A 208 -3.73 9.66 -17.45
C ILE A 208 -3.69 11.06 -16.83
N ALA A 209 -3.92 11.18 -15.52
CA ALA A 209 -3.85 12.46 -14.84
C ALA A 209 -2.45 13.10 -14.94
N LEU A 210 -1.40 12.31 -14.71
CA LEU A 210 -0.02 12.79 -14.83
C LEU A 210 0.29 13.23 -16.27
N PHE A 211 -0.13 12.46 -17.27
CA PHE A 211 0.05 12.81 -18.67
C PHE A 211 -0.66 14.12 -19.04
N LEU A 212 -1.90 14.31 -18.61
CA LEU A 212 -2.65 15.55 -18.85
C LEU A 212 -2.00 16.74 -18.14
N TYR A 213 -1.57 16.56 -16.90
CA TYR A 213 -0.83 17.57 -16.14
C TYR A 213 0.44 18.00 -16.90
N MET A 214 1.29 17.04 -17.29
CA MET A 214 2.53 17.33 -18.02
C MET A 214 2.25 17.95 -19.39
N SER A 215 1.22 17.49 -20.10
CA SER A 215 0.81 18.06 -21.38
C SER A 215 0.37 19.52 -21.24
N GLY A 216 -0.33 19.88 -20.16
CA GLY A 216 -0.69 21.26 -19.87
C GLY A 216 0.54 22.17 -19.76
N PHE A 217 1.56 21.73 -19.04
CA PHE A 217 2.84 22.46 -18.94
C PHE A 217 3.57 22.54 -20.28
N VAL A 218 3.64 21.44 -21.03
CA VAL A 218 4.31 21.43 -22.35
C VAL A 218 3.61 22.36 -23.33
N VAL A 219 2.27 22.35 -23.39
CA VAL A 219 1.47 23.26 -24.23
C VAL A 219 1.69 24.71 -23.83
N PHE A 220 1.71 25.00 -22.53
CA PHE A 220 2.01 26.34 -22.02
C PHE A 220 3.37 26.82 -22.53
N ILE A 221 4.43 26.05 -22.27
CA ILE A 221 5.80 26.39 -22.68
C ILE A 221 5.92 26.52 -24.20
N ALA A 222 5.25 25.65 -24.97
CA ALA A 222 5.29 25.68 -26.43
C ALA A 222 4.65 26.95 -27.01
N LEU A 223 3.57 27.44 -26.39
CA LEU A 223 2.85 28.63 -26.84
C LEU A 223 3.43 29.94 -26.31
N THR A 224 4.04 29.92 -25.12
CA THR A 224 4.63 31.13 -24.51
C THR A 224 6.13 31.27 -24.73
N GLY A 225 6.81 30.18 -25.11
CA GLY A 225 8.26 30.11 -25.09
C GLY A 225 8.84 30.11 -23.67
N VAL A 226 10.11 29.70 -23.55
CA VAL A 226 10.85 29.68 -22.27
C VAL A 226 11.18 31.10 -21.79
N GLY A 227 11.26 32.07 -22.70
CA GLY A 227 11.49 33.49 -22.39
C GLY A 227 10.22 34.29 -22.07
N GLY A 228 9.04 33.68 -22.18
CA GLY A 228 7.74 34.28 -21.86
C GLY A 228 7.24 35.31 -22.88
N THR A 229 6.22 34.95 -23.65
CA THR A 229 5.30 35.93 -24.22
C THR A 229 4.48 36.56 -23.10
N SER A 230 4.12 37.84 -23.24
CA SER A 230 3.24 38.49 -22.28
C SER A 230 1.92 37.72 -22.17
N ILE A 231 1.48 37.42 -20.94
CA ILE A 231 0.17 36.81 -20.65
C ILE A 231 -0.97 37.69 -21.18
N SER A 232 -0.74 38.99 -21.35
CA SER A 232 -1.71 39.92 -21.95
C SER A 232 -1.91 39.75 -23.46
N SER A 233 -1.07 38.96 -24.13
CA SER A 233 -1.27 38.63 -25.54
C SER A 233 -2.37 37.58 -25.71
N GLY A 234 -3.07 37.60 -26.86
CA GLY A 234 -4.10 36.60 -27.16
C GLY A 234 -3.57 35.16 -27.10
N THR A 235 -2.34 34.93 -27.60
CA THR A 235 -1.66 33.63 -27.53
C THR A 235 -1.33 33.23 -26.09
N GLY A 236 -0.86 34.19 -25.27
CA GLY A 236 -0.59 33.96 -23.85
C GLY A 236 -1.84 33.57 -23.06
N LEU A 237 -2.97 34.25 -23.29
CA LEU A 237 -4.25 33.90 -22.67
C LEU A 237 -4.72 32.49 -23.06
N ILE A 238 -4.63 32.14 -24.35
CA ILE A 238 -4.97 30.79 -24.84
C ILE A 238 -4.09 29.74 -24.15
N ALA A 239 -2.77 29.97 -24.06
CA ALA A 239 -1.84 29.06 -23.41
C ALA A 239 -2.19 28.82 -21.93
N VAL A 240 -2.50 29.90 -21.21
CA VAL A 240 -2.93 29.84 -19.80
C VAL A 240 -4.23 29.05 -19.65
N LEU A 241 -5.25 29.34 -20.49
CA LEU A 241 -6.53 28.63 -20.44
C LEU A 241 -6.38 27.13 -20.71
N LEU A 242 -5.55 26.75 -21.69
CA LEU A 242 -5.28 25.34 -21.99
C LEU A 242 -4.53 24.65 -20.85
N MET A 243 -3.51 25.30 -20.29
CA MET A 243 -2.75 24.78 -19.16
C MET A 243 -3.67 24.52 -17.95
N PHE A 244 -4.42 25.53 -17.52
CA PHE A 244 -5.33 25.39 -16.38
C PHE A 244 -6.47 24.42 -16.66
N GLY A 245 -7.01 24.40 -17.88
CA GLY A 245 -8.03 23.43 -18.29
C GLY A 245 -7.54 21.98 -18.16
N LEU A 246 -6.35 21.68 -18.69
CA LEU A 246 -5.74 20.35 -18.59
C LEU A 246 -5.37 19.98 -17.15
N MET A 247 -4.83 20.93 -16.37
CA MET A 247 -4.52 20.72 -14.95
C MET A 247 -5.79 20.48 -14.13
N LEU A 248 -6.88 21.19 -14.40
CA LEU A 248 -8.16 20.98 -13.73
C LEU A 248 -8.73 19.59 -14.04
N ILE A 249 -8.68 19.15 -15.30
CA ILE A 249 -9.11 17.79 -15.68
C ILE A 249 -8.22 16.75 -14.97
N ALA A 250 -6.91 16.94 -14.96
CA ALA A 250 -5.99 16.05 -14.24
C ALA A 250 -6.33 15.97 -12.74
N LEU A 251 -6.58 17.11 -12.10
CA LEU A 251 -6.99 17.19 -10.69
C LEU A 251 -8.31 16.44 -10.45
N LEU A 252 -9.31 16.65 -11.30
CA LEU A 252 -10.59 15.95 -11.20
C LEU A 252 -10.42 14.43 -11.30
N ILE A 253 -9.53 13.94 -12.18
CA ILE A 253 -9.20 12.51 -12.28
C ILE A 253 -8.50 12.03 -11.00
N LEU A 254 -7.54 12.78 -10.46
CA LEU A 254 -6.83 12.42 -9.22
C LEU A 254 -7.79 12.28 -8.03
N LEU A 255 -8.88 13.06 -7.98
CA LEU A 255 -9.89 12.96 -6.92
C LEU A 255 -10.63 11.61 -6.91
N PHE A 256 -10.63 10.85 -8.02
CA PHE A 256 -11.19 9.50 -8.05
C PHE A 256 -10.26 8.45 -7.42
N ILE A 257 -8.94 8.64 -7.41
CA ILE A 257 -7.97 7.65 -6.91
C ILE A 257 -8.22 7.29 -5.44
N PRO A 258 -8.47 8.24 -4.52
CA PRO A 258 -8.84 7.92 -3.13
C PRO A 258 -10.04 6.98 -3.01
N LEU A 259 -11.01 7.05 -3.93
CA LEU A 259 -12.16 6.13 -3.92
C LEU A 259 -11.73 4.69 -4.17
N PHE A 260 -10.77 4.44 -5.08
CA PHE A 260 -10.18 3.12 -5.29
C PHE A 260 -9.45 2.64 -4.04
N HIS A 261 -8.73 3.52 -3.34
CA HIS A 261 -8.09 3.17 -2.09
C HIS A 261 -9.09 2.74 -1.02
N ILE A 262 -10.15 3.53 -0.81
CA ILE A 262 -11.22 3.22 0.14
C ILE A 262 -11.89 1.88 -0.23
N MET A 263 -12.19 1.66 -1.50
CA MET A 263 -12.76 0.40 -1.98
C MET A 263 -11.85 -0.80 -1.72
N GLY A 264 -10.54 -0.66 -1.93
CA GLY A 264 -9.56 -1.70 -1.62
C GLY A 264 -9.45 -1.96 -0.11
N GLN A 265 -9.43 -0.91 0.72
CA GLN A 265 -9.42 -1.08 2.18
C GLN A 265 -10.70 -1.78 2.67
N TRP A 266 -11.86 -1.40 2.12
CA TRP A 266 -13.13 -2.03 2.46
C TRP A 266 -13.18 -3.50 2.06
N ALA A 267 -12.74 -3.83 0.84
CA ALA A 267 -12.66 -5.20 0.35
C ALA A 267 -11.75 -6.07 1.23
N GLY A 268 -10.54 -5.57 1.54
CA GLY A 268 -9.60 -6.26 2.43
C GLY A 268 -10.21 -6.53 3.80
N TYR A 269 -10.90 -5.55 4.39
CA TYR A 269 -11.60 -5.71 5.67
C TYR A 269 -12.70 -6.80 5.61
N ARG A 270 -13.56 -6.77 4.59
CA ARG A 270 -14.63 -7.77 4.39
C ARG A 270 -14.06 -9.18 4.21
N VAL A 271 -12.99 -9.31 3.43
CA VAL A 271 -12.30 -10.59 3.23
C VAL A 271 -11.76 -11.16 4.56
N LEU A 272 -11.15 -10.31 5.39
CA LEU A 272 -10.68 -10.72 6.74
C LEU A 272 -11.82 -11.11 7.68
N LYS A 273 -13.03 -10.57 7.48
CA LYS A 273 -14.22 -10.94 8.27
C LYS A 273 -14.85 -12.27 7.85
N GLY A 274 -14.32 -12.91 6.81
CA GLY A 274 -14.85 -14.18 6.31
C GLY A 274 -15.77 -14.02 5.09
N ASP A 275 -16.02 -12.80 4.61
CA ASP A 275 -16.87 -12.59 3.45
C ASP A 275 -16.17 -13.00 2.14
N ASP A 276 -16.95 -13.53 1.20
CA ASP A 276 -16.50 -13.77 -0.18
C ASP A 276 -16.72 -12.50 -1.02
N TYR A 277 -15.98 -11.45 -0.67
CA TYR A 277 -16.18 -10.11 -1.24
C TYR A 277 -16.06 -10.11 -2.77
N ARG A 278 -17.01 -9.45 -3.44
CA ARG A 278 -17.02 -9.24 -4.89
C ARG A 278 -17.25 -7.76 -5.18
N TYR A 279 -16.34 -7.15 -5.93
CA TYR A 279 -16.60 -5.81 -6.46
C TYR A 279 -17.81 -5.87 -7.40
N PRO A 280 -18.79 -4.95 -7.30
CA PRO A 280 -20.04 -5.04 -8.06
C PRO A 280 -19.86 -5.17 -9.58
N ILE A 281 -18.84 -4.51 -10.14
CA ILE A 281 -18.52 -4.53 -11.58
C ILE A 281 -17.36 -5.49 -11.84
N ILE A 282 -16.20 -5.26 -11.21
CA ILE A 282 -14.97 -6.05 -11.44
C ILE A 282 -15.19 -7.53 -11.12
N GLY A 283 -15.88 -7.85 -10.01
CA GLY A 283 -16.15 -9.23 -9.61
C GLY A 283 -17.04 -9.96 -10.60
N LYS A 284 -18.06 -9.29 -11.17
CA LYS A 284 -18.91 -9.86 -12.22
C LYS A 284 -18.15 -10.11 -13.51
N LEU A 285 -17.25 -9.18 -13.88
CA LEU A 285 -16.41 -9.33 -15.08
C LEU A 285 -15.47 -10.53 -14.93
N ILE A 286 -14.77 -10.64 -13.80
CA ILE A 286 -13.80 -11.70 -13.55
C ILE A 286 -14.48 -13.07 -13.42
N ALA A 287 -15.68 -13.14 -12.83
CA ALA A 287 -16.43 -14.39 -12.68
C ALA A 287 -16.77 -15.07 -14.01
N ARG A 288 -16.73 -14.35 -15.14
CA ARG A 288 -16.90 -14.92 -16.49
C ARG A 288 -15.71 -15.78 -16.93
N TRP A 289 -14.52 -15.53 -16.37
CA TRP A 289 -13.27 -16.15 -16.78
C TRP A 289 -12.66 -17.04 -15.70
N ILE A 290 -12.88 -16.69 -14.44
CA ILE A 290 -12.36 -17.40 -13.26
C ILE A 290 -13.56 -17.74 -12.38
N PRO A 291 -13.96 -19.02 -12.28
CA PRO A 291 -15.00 -19.44 -11.35
C PRO A 291 -14.62 -19.01 -9.94
N SER A 292 -15.55 -18.36 -9.24
CA SER A 292 -15.38 -18.08 -7.82
C SER A 292 -15.46 -19.41 -7.08
N GLY A 293 -14.32 -20.06 -6.81
CA GLY A 293 -14.31 -21.23 -5.93
C GLY A 293 -14.93 -20.82 -4.59
N SER A 294 -15.94 -21.54 -4.11
CA SER A 294 -16.40 -21.37 -2.73
C SER A 294 -15.34 -21.95 -1.81
N HIS A 295 -14.97 -21.22 -0.76
CA HIS A 295 -14.30 -21.89 0.35
C HIS A 295 -15.33 -22.83 0.97
N VAL A 296 -15.15 -24.14 0.81
CA VAL A 296 -15.86 -25.12 1.63
C VAL A 296 -15.47 -24.80 3.06
N GLN A 297 -16.41 -24.29 3.86
CA GLN A 297 -16.21 -24.13 5.29
C GLN A 297 -16.08 -25.53 5.86
N THR A 298 -14.84 -25.96 6.10
CA THR A 298 -14.58 -27.09 7.00
C THR A 298 -14.91 -26.57 8.39
N THR A 299 -16.10 -26.93 8.87
CA THR A 299 -16.58 -26.71 10.24
C THR A 299 -15.63 -27.30 11.26
#